data_AF-A0A4Q1UDP6-F1
#
_entry.id   AF-A0A4Q1UDP6-F1
#
_cell.length_a   1.000
_cell.length_b   1.000
_cell.length_c   1.000
_cell.angle_alpha   90.00
_cell.angle_beta   90.00
_cell.angle_gamma   90.00
#
_symmetry.space_group_name_H-M   'P 1'
#
loop_
_entity.id
_entity.type
_entity.pdbx_description
1 polymer ?
#
loop_
_entity_poly.entity_id
_entity_poly.type
_entity_poly.pdbx_seq_one_letter_code
_entity_poly.pdbx_strand_id
1 'polypeptide(L)'
;MTTKENQLIEENNKLRSQLTPANKTYYEDLLLYMRTRSVLKDSKTIEQELLTILTDILAAQKDGVTAVDYFGKQPQETADEILAEIPIGWVNSFKIIASVLIGYFLITTIPNLMMPTQSWDIGEELIVGVYFTFVAMAIVKYIGRTTYKMSQGWGKLQIFVLWLACSLLVAPGFILPIFTKTTWQLDLSGIGGIVLIGILSTVLGFVFWRQDDKTMWWPFVPFIGIMAVIGIATRIPAWQPFLLKSMPGRIGLAAVMVLGLIIFGLWSWLAVRKTKTDD
;
A
#
# COMPACT_ATOMS: atom_id res chain seq x y z
N MET A 1 8.69 -4.38 8.00
CA MET A 1 10.12 -4.12 8.17
C MET A 1 10.60 -4.82 9.42
N THR A 2 11.83 -5.34 9.42
CA THR A 2 12.42 -5.94 10.64
C THR A 2 13.04 -4.86 11.51
N THR A 3 13.17 -5.07 12.83
CA THR A 3 13.83 -4.11 13.74
C THR A 3 15.21 -3.68 13.25
N LYS A 4 15.95 -4.58 12.59
CA LYS A 4 17.27 -4.29 12.02
C LYS A 4 17.23 -3.40 10.78
N GLU A 5 16.18 -3.51 9.97
CA GLU A 5 16.00 -2.66 8.79
C GLU A 5 15.62 -1.23 9.18
N ASN A 6 14.73 -1.08 10.17
CA ASN A 6 14.40 0.24 10.72
C ASN A 6 15.63 0.93 11.30
N GLN A 7 16.50 0.19 11.98
CA GLN A 7 17.79 0.71 12.49
C GLN A 7 18.67 1.25 11.35
N LEU A 8 18.78 0.53 10.24
CA LEU A 8 19.54 1.01 9.07
C LEU A 8 18.94 2.30 8.50
N ILE A 9 17.61 2.37 8.39
CA ILE A 9 16.91 3.57 7.88
C ILE A 9 17.10 4.77 8.82
N GLU A 10 16.98 4.56 10.13
CA GLU A 10 17.20 5.61 11.14
C GLU A 10 18.64 6.13 11.12
N GLU A 11 19.61 5.22 11.07
CA GLU A 11 21.02 5.57 10.95
C GLU A 11 21.29 6.33 9.65
N ASN A 12 20.70 5.88 8.55
CA ASN A 12 20.78 6.56 7.26
C ASN A 12 20.29 8.01 7.36
N ASN A 13 19.12 8.22 7.95
CA ASN A 13 18.55 9.57 8.13
C ASN A 13 19.45 10.45 9.02
N LYS A 14 20.03 9.88 10.07
CA LYS A 14 20.96 10.60 10.97
C LYS A 14 22.26 11.00 10.27
N LEU A 15 22.84 10.13 9.46
CA LEU A 15 24.08 10.40 8.72
C LEU A 15 23.82 11.35 7.53
N ARG A 16 22.67 11.23 6.87
CA ARG A 16 22.30 12.07 5.71
C ARG A 16 22.21 13.56 6.08
N SER A 17 21.87 13.90 7.32
CA SER A 17 21.84 15.28 7.80
C SER A 17 23.22 15.93 7.93
N GLN A 18 24.30 15.15 7.88
CA GLN A 18 25.69 15.61 8.00
C GLN A 18 26.34 15.90 6.63
N LEU A 19 25.63 15.62 5.53
CA LEU A 19 26.11 15.89 4.18
C LEU A 19 26.07 17.38 3.86
N THR A 20 27.04 17.82 3.07
CA THR A 20 26.99 19.12 2.39
C THR A 20 25.81 19.15 1.41
N PRO A 21 25.27 20.33 1.07
CA PRO A 21 24.11 20.42 0.16
C PRO A 21 24.30 19.69 -1.16
N ALA A 22 25.48 19.78 -1.79
CA ALA A 22 25.77 19.10 -3.05
C ALA A 22 25.76 17.56 -2.90
N ASN A 23 26.45 17.04 -1.87
CA ASN A 23 26.51 15.61 -1.61
C ASN A 23 25.15 15.05 -1.15
N LYS A 24 24.37 15.86 -0.43
CA LYS A 24 23.03 15.50 0.00
C LYS A 24 22.10 15.31 -1.19
N THR A 25 22.09 16.23 -2.15
CA THR A 25 21.31 16.10 -3.38
C THR A 25 21.70 14.84 -4.14
N TYR A 26 23.00 14.61 -4.35
CA TYR A 26 23.51 13.41 -5.01
C TYR A 26 23.00 12.12 -4.33
N TYR A 27 23.14 12.06 -3.02
CA TYR A 27 22.79 10.88 -2.25
C TYR A 27 21.28 10.66 -2.17
N GLU A 28 20.47 11.71 -2.06
CA GLU A 28 19.01 11.60 -2.06
C GLU A 28 18.48 11.08 -3.40
N ASP A 29 19.06 11.53 -4.51
CA ASP A 29 18.75 11.01 -5.85
C ASP A 29 19.12 9.53 -5.99
N LEU A 30 20.31 9.13 -5.52
CA LEU A 30 20.78 7.75 -5.51
C LEU A 30 19.86 6.86 -4.65
N LEU A 31 19.54 7.32 -3.43
CA LEU A 31 18.70 6.61 -2.48
C LEU A 31 17.30 6.36 -3.03
N LEU A 32 16.70 7.37 -3.65
CA LEU A 32 15.40 7.25 -4.30
C LEU A 32 15.43 6.26 -5.47
N TYR A 33 16.48 6.31 -6.29
CA TYR A 33 16.62 5.42 -7.43
C TYR A 33 16.83 3.96 -6.98
N MET A 34 17.73 3.72 -6.03
CA MET A 34 17.99 2.41 -5.43
C MET A 34 16.71 1.79 -4.88
N ARG A 35 15.96 2.50 -4.02
CA ARG A 35 14.73 1.98 -3.40
C ARG A 35 13.61 1.69 -4.41
N THR A 36 13.46 2.51 -5.44
CA THR A 36 12.39 2.33 -6.43
C THR A 36 12.70 1.26 -7.47
N ARG A 37 13.98 1.00 -7.77
CA ARG A 37 14.42 -0.04 -8.73
C ARG A 37 14.69 -1.40 -8.08
N SER A 38 14.73 -1.47 -6.76
CA SER A 38 15.04 -2.67 -6.00
C SER A 38 13.84 -3.42 -5.43
N VAL A 39 12.61 -3.17 -5.93
CA VAL A 39 11.36 -3.79 -5.42
C VAL A 39 11.43 -5.32 -5.33
N LEU A 40 12.21 -5.98 -6.21
CA LEU A 40 12.38 -7.44 -6.22
C LEU A 40 13.70 -7.92 -5.57
N LYS A 41 14.50 -7.01 -5.02
CA LYS A 41 15.78 -7.33 -4.35
C LYS A 41 15.57 -7.43 -2.84
N ASP A 42 16.60 -7.89 -2.14
CA ASP A 42 16.57 -7.94 -0.69
C ASP A 42 16.65 -6.52 -0.11
N SER A 43 15.59 -6.08 0.56
CA SER A 43 15.49 -4.72 1.10
C SER A 43 16.59 -4.42 2.12
N LYS A 44 16.97 -5.41 2.92
CA LYS A 44 18.02 -5.24 3.93
C LYS A 44 19.39 -5.06 3.27
N THR A 45 19.72 -5.85 2.25
CA THR A 45 20.95 -5.64 1.46
C THR A 45 20.97 -4.24 0.85
N ILE A 46 19.85 -3.77 0.29
CA ILE A 46 19.76 -2.43 -0.29
C ILE A 46 20.03 -1.34 0.76
N GLU A 47 19.43 -1.42 1.95
CA GLU A 47 19.66 -0.44 3.01
C GLU A 47 21.09 -0.49 3.56
N GLN A 48 21.74 -1.66 3.57
CA GLN A 48 23.15 -1.80 3.94
C GLN A 48 24.09 -1.15 2.92
N GLU A 49 23.84 -1.37 1.63
CA GLU A 49 24.60 -0.72 0.56
C GLU A 49 24.42 0.79 0.58
N LEU A 50 23.18 1.28 0.77
CA LEU A 50 22.91 2.71 0.93
C LEU A 50 23.68 3.34 2.07
N LEU A 51 23.76 2.66 3.23
CA LEU A 51 24.50 3.15 4.38
C LEU A 51 26.03 3.15 4.12
N THR A 52 26.52 2.15 3.40
CA THR A 52 27.93 2.06 3.00
C THR A 52 28.30 3.23 2.09
N ILE A 53 27.54 3.45 1.02
CA ILE A 53 27.70 4.59 0.09
C ILE A 53 27.66 5.92 0.84
N LEU A 54 26.70 6.09 1.76
CA LEU A 54 26.58 7.30 2.57
C LEU A 54 27.84 7.56 3.41
N THR A 55 28.41 6.50 3.97
CA THR A 55 29.63 6.58 4.78
C THR A 55 30.84 6.92 3.92
N ASP A 56 30.94 6.36 2.71
CA ASP A 56 31.99 6.68 1.74
C ASP A 56 31.91 8.15 1.30
N ILE A 57 30.71 8.67 1.04
CA ILE A 57 30.49 10.09 0.75
C ILE A 57 30.93 10.96 1.93
N LEU A 58 30.58 10.59 3.17
CA LEU A 58 30.99 11.34 4.35
C LEU A 58 32.52 11.33 4.55
N ALA A 59 33.19 10.23 4.21
CA ALA A 59 34.65 10.14 4.24
C ALA A 59 35.27 11.06 3.18
N ALA A 60 34.85 10.96 1.92
CA ALA A 60 35.33 11.82 0.83
C ALA A 60 35.07 13.31 1.11
N GLN A 61 33.92 13.63 1.72
CA GLN A 61 33.56 14.99 2.11
C GLN A 61 34.53 15.59 3.14
N LYS A 62 35.12 14.79 4.05
CA LYS A 62 36.13 15.28 5.00
C LYS A 62 37.41 15.71 4.30
N ASP A 63 37.72 15.09 3.16
CA ASP A 63 38.86 15.43 2.30
C ASP A 63 38.50 16.54 1.27
N GLY A 64 37.30 17.12 1.37
CA GLY A 64 36.83 18.18 0.48
C GLY A 64 36.39 17.70 -0.90
N VAL A 65 36.22 16.39 -1.10
CA VAL A 65 35.81 15.78 -2.37
C VAL A 65 34.29 15.66 -2.42
N THR A 66 33.68 16.06 -3.54
CA THR A 66 32.23 15.90 -3.74
C THR A 66 31.88 14.46 -4.11
N ALA A 67 30.64 14.02 -3.88
CA ALA A 67 30.18 12.68 -4.22
C ALA A 67 30.29 12.41 -5.73
N VAL A 68 29.99 13.41 -6.57
CA VAL A 68 30.13 13.30 -8.03
C VAL A 68 31.58 13.07 -8.42
N ASP A 69 32.52 13.80 -7.80
CA ASP A 69 33.95 13.64 -8.08
C ASP A 69 34.50 12.31 -7.55
N TYR A 70 34.02 11.86 -6.39
CA TYR A 70 34.43 10.59 -5.78
C TYR A 70 34.00 9.38 -6.61
N PHE A 71 32.72 9.32 -7.02
CA PHE A 71 32.20 8.22 -7.83
C PHE A 71 32.49 8.40 -9.33
N GLY A 72 32.82 9.61 -9.77
CA GLY A 72 33.05 9.97 -11.18
C GLY A 72 31.82 9.82 -12.08
N LYS A 73 30.63 9.61 -11.50
CA LYS A 73 29.39 9.21 -12.18
C LYS A 73 28.19 9.90 -11.56
N GLN A 74 27.15 10.08 -12.38
CA GLN A 74 25.87 10.59 -11.91
C GLN A 74 25.20 9.56 -10.97
N PRO A 75 24.34 10.01 -10.02
CA PRO A 75 23.69 9.13 -9.04
C PRO A 75 23.02 7.89 -9.67
N GLN A 76 22.42 8.07 -10.84
CA GLN A 76 21.77 7.02 -11.62
C GLN A 76 22.73 5.91 -12.07
N GLU A 77 23.87 6.27 -12.64
CA GLU A 77 24.84 5.33 -13.18
C GLU A 77 25.46 4.52 -12.05
N THR A 78 25.84 5.19 -10.96
CA THR A 78 26.31 4.55 -9.73
C THR A 78 25.26 3.58 -9.19
N ALA A 79 23.99 3.98 -9.13
CA ALA A 79 22.93 3.12 -8.63
C ALA A 79 22.65 1.92 -9.55
N ASP A 80 22.63 2.10 -10.87
CA ASP A 80 22.43 1.00 -11.82
C ASP A 80 23.53 -0.06 -11.71
N GLU A 81 24.79 0.35 -11.55
CA GLU A 81 25.92 -0.57 -11.34
C GLU A 81 25.78 -1.38 -10.06
N ILE A 82 25.54 -0.71 -8.94
CA ILE A 82 25.36 -1.37 -7.64
C ILE A 82 24.17 -2.32 -7.69
N LEU A 83 23.05 -1.89 -8.28
CA LEU A 83 21.87 -2.72 -8.44
C LEU A 83 22.13 -3.92 -9.35
N ALA A 84 23.01 -3.83 -10.34
CA ALA A 84 23.33 -4.97 -11.21
C ALA A 84 24.03 -6.11 -10.45
N GLU A 85 24.80 -5.80 -9.41
CA GLU A 85 25.52 -6.77 -8.60
C GLU A 85 24.63 -7.47 -7.56
N ILE A 86 23.54 -6.81 -7.13
CA ILE A 86 22.64 -7.37 -6.12
C ILE A 86 21.68 -8.39 -6.76
N PRO A 87 21.66 -9.67 -6.34
CA PRO A 87 20.76 -10.67 -6.93
C PRO A 87 19.29 -10.41 -6.58
N ILE A 88 18.39 -10.98 -7.38
CA ILE A 88 16.94 -10.94 -7.09
C ILE A 88 16.66 -11.78 -5.84
N GLY A 89 16.00 -11.17 -4.86
CA GLY A 89 15.56 -11.83 -3.64
C GLY A 89 14.20 -12.50 -3.85
N TRP A 90 14.16 -13.64 -4.55
CA TRP A 90 12.90 -14.31 -4.91
C TRP A 90 11.98 -14.60 -3.72
N VAL A 91 12.55 -15.05 -2.60
CA VAL A 91 11.79 -15.31 -1.37
C VAL A 91 11.20 -14.03 -0.79
N ASN A 92 11.97 -12.93 -0.77
CA ASN A 92 11.49 -11.65 -0.27
C ASN A 92 10.41 -11.06 -1.18
N SER A 93 10.63 -11.14 -2.50
CA SER A 93 9.66 -10.74 -3.52
C SER A 93 8.34 -11.47 -3.37
N PHE A 94 8.38 -12.80 -3.19
CA PHE A 94 7.20 -13.60 -2.94
C PHE A 94 6.50 -13.19 -1.65
N LYS A 95 7.24 -12.95 -0.56
CA LYS A 95 6.67 -12.46 0.71
C LYS A 95 5.96 -11.12 0.54
N ILE A 96 6.53 -10.19 -0.21
CA ILE A 96 5.91 -8.88 -0.48
C ILE A 96 4.62 -9.07 -1.28
N ILE A 97 4.66 -9.80 -2.38
CA ILE A 97 3.48 -10.09 -3.21
C ILE A 97 2.39 -10.79 -2.38
N ALA A 98 2.75 -11.81 -1.61
CA ALA A 98 1.82 -12.51 -0.73
C ALA A 98 1.24 -11.58 0.33
N SER A 99 2.05 -10.69 0.91
CA SER A 99 1.57 -9.72 1.91
C SER A 99 0.59 -8.71 1.31
N VAL A 100 0.84 -8.24 0.09
CA VAL A 100 -0.07 -7.37 -0.65
C VAL A 100 -1.39 -8.08 -0.95
N LEU A 101 -1.33 -9.33 -1.41
CA LEU A 101 -2.52 -10.14 -1.68
C LEU A 101 -3.32 -10.43 -0.41
N ILE A 102 -2.66 -10.80 0.69
CA ILE A 102 -3.30 -11.01 1.99
C ILE A 102 -3.93 -9.70 2.48
N GLY A 103 -3.22 -8.57 2.37
CA GLY A 103 -3.74 -7.26 2.75
C GLY A 103 -4.96 -6.86 1.94
N TYR A 104 -4.93 -7.08 0.62
CA TYR A 104 -6.08 -6.91 -0.27
C TYR A 104 -7.28 -7.72 0.22
N PHE A 105 -7.10 -9.04 0.40
CA PHE A 105 -8.16 -9.94 0.84
C PHE A 105 -8.76 -9.53 2.19
N LEU A 106 -7.91 -9.23 3.18
CA LEU A 106 -8.37 -8.78 4.50
C LEU A 106 -9.24 -7.52 4.44
N ILE A 107 -8.96 -6.61 3.51
CA ILE A 107 -9.70 -5.35 3.35
C ILE A 107 -10.98 -5.55 2.52
N THR A 108 -10.97 -6.40 1.50
CA THR A 108 -12.09 -6.56 0.55
C THR A 108 -13.13 -7.58 0.98
N THR A 109 -12.74 -8.61 1.72
CA THR A 109 -13.64 -9.69 2.08
C THR A 109 -14.80 -9.24 2.97
N ILE A 110 -14.57 -8.41 4.00
CA ILE A 110 -15.66 -7.91 4.87
C ILE A 110 -16.73 -7.13 4.06
N PRO A 111 -16.36 -6.16 3.19
CA PRO A 111 -17.30 -5.55 2.26
C PRO A 111 -18.08 -6.56 1.41
N ASN A 112 -17.40 -7.54 0.82
CA ASN A 112 -18.02 -8.58 -0.02
C ASN A 112 -19.02 -9.43 0.78
N LEU A 113 -18.78 -9.62 2.07
CA LEU A 113 -19.67 -10.36 2.95
C LEU A 113 -20.83 -9.51 3.49
N MET A 114 -20.99 -8.22 3.17
CA MET A 114 -22.09 -7.43 3.76
C MET A 114 -23.49 -7.96 3.41
N MET A 115 -23.66 -8.52 2.22
CA MET A 115 -24.94 -9.08 1.76
C MET A 115 -24.90 -10.61 1.83
N PRO A 116 -25.81 -11.25 2.59
CA PRO A 116 -25.82 -12.72 2.74
C PRO A 116 -26.51 -13.43 1.58
N THR A 117 -27.06 -12.70 0.63
CA THR A 117 -27.79 -13.24 -0.52
C THR A 117 -26.89 -13.68 -1.67
N GLN A 118 -25.61 -13.32 -1.63
CA GLN A 118 -24.63 -13.65 -2.65
C GLN A 118 -23.60 -14.63 -2.06
N SER A 119 -23.36 -15.73 -2.76
CA SER A 119 -22.24 -16.63 -2.43
C SER A 119 -20.93 -15.90 -2.63
N TRP A 120 -19.98 -16.14 -1.74
CA TRP A 120 -18.67 -15.52 -1.82
C TRP A 120 -17.78 -16.30 -2.78
N ASP A 121 -17.40 -15.66 -3.89
CA ASP A 121 -16.55 -16.25 -4.93
C ASP A 121 -15.07 -15.95 -4.64
N ILE A 122 -14.39 -16.92 -4.04
CA ILE A 122 -12.97 -16.76 -3.64
C ILE A 122 -12.08 -16.70 -4.87
N GLY A 123 -12.42 -17.45 -5.93
CA GLY A 123 -11.62 -17.48 -7.15
C GLY A 123 -11.65 -16.14 -7.88
N GLU A 124 -12.83 -15.49 -7.93
CA GLU A 124 -12.99 -14.14 -8.44
C GLU A 124 -12.14 -13.15 -7.64
N GLU A 125 -12.26 -13.16 -6.31
CA GLU A 125 -11.48 -12.26 -5.44
C GLU A 125 -9.97 -12.46 -5.59
N LEU A 126 -9.52 -13.71 -5.76
CA LEU A 126 -8.11 -14.01 -6.00
C LEU A 126 -7.62 -13.47 -7.36
N ILE A 127 -8.39 -13.65 -8.44
CA ILE A 127 -8.04 -13.16 -9.78
C ILE A 127 -7.93 -11.63 -9.77
N VAL A 128 -8.91 -10.95 -9.15
CA VAL A 128 -8.93 -9.49 -9.04
C VAL A 128 -7.79 -8.98 -8.16
N GLY A 129 -7.50 -9.65 -7.05
CA GLY A 129 -6.36 -9.32 -6.18
C GLY A 129 -5.01 -9.46 -6.89
N VAL A 130 -4.82 -10.53 -7.67
CA VAL A 130 -3.62 -10.72 -8.50
C VAL A 130 -3.50 -9.61 -9.54
N TYR A 131 -4.61 -9.28 -10.22
CA TYR A 131 -4.64 -8.17 -11.18
C TYR A 131 -4.18 -6.85 -10.55
N PHE A 132 -4.78 -6.44 -9.44
CA PHE A 132 -4.42 -5.19 -8.76
C PHE A 132 -2.97 -5.20 -8.25
N THR A 133 -2.46 -6.35 -7.84
CA THR A 133 -1.06 -6.47 -7.42
C THR A 133 -0.10 -6.22 -8.58
N PHE A 134 -0.37 -6.77 -9.77
CA PHE A 134 0.43 -6.50 -10.97
C PHE A 134 0.31 -5.04 -11.43
N VAL A 135 -0.89 -4.45 -11.40
CA VAL A 135 -1.10 -3.04 -11.73
C VAL A 135 -0.32 -2.14 -10.76
N ALA A 136 -0.39 -2.40 -9.45
CA ALA A 136 0.36 -1.66 -8.44
C ALA A 136 1.88 -1.75 -8.67
N MET A 137 2.41 -2.94 -8.95
CA MET A 137 3.83 -3.11 -9.28
C MET A 137 4.22 -2.36 -10.57
N ALA A 138 3.37 -2.37 -11.60
CA ALA A 138 3.60 -1.63 -12.83
C ALA A 138 3.64 -0.11 -12.58
N ILE A 139 2.72 0.40 -11.76
CA ILE A 139 2.67 1.82 -11.37
C ILE A 139 3.93 2.20 -10.59
N VAL A 140 4.31 1.42 -9.56
CA VAL A 140 5.53 1.69 -8.77
C VAL A 140 6.77 1.67 -9.65
N LYS A 141 6.91 0.68 -10.52
CA LYS A 141 8.03 0.58 -11.47
C LYS A 141 8.06 1.75 -12.45
N TYR A 142 6.89 2.21 -12.91
CA TYR A 142 6.78 3.38 -13.79
C TYR A 142 7.18 4.65 -13.05
N ILE A 143 6.62 4.90 -11.86
CA ILE A 143 6.96 6.05 -11.01
C ILE A 143 8.47 6.08 -10.76
N GLY A 144 9.07 4.96 -10.35
CA GLY A 144 10.52 4.84 -10.13
C GLY A 144 11.37 5.22 -11.35
N ARG A 145 10.90 4.96 -12.57
CA ARG A 145 11.58 5.40 -13.80
C ARG A 145 11.43 6.90 -14.05
N THR A 146 10.29 7.48 -13.69
CA THR A 146 9.96 8.88 -13.99
C THR A 146 10.42 9.87 -12.93
N THR A 147 10.53 9.46 -11.66
CA THR A 147 10.86 10.37 -10.55
C THR A 147 12.28 10.92 -10.66
N TYR A 148 13.21 10.26 -11.35
CA TYR A 148 14.55 10.83 -11.58
C TYR A 148 14.56 11.95 -12.65
N LYS A 149 13.57 11.99 -13.56
CA LYS A 149 13.45 13.10 -14.53
C LYS A 149 12.77 14.35 -13.92
N MET A 150 12.51 14.33 -12.62
CA MET A 150 11.64 15.26 -11.90
C MET A 150 12.33 16.57 -11.50
N SER A 151 13.53 16.85 -12.02
CA SER A 151 14.12 18.21 -12.00
C SER A 151 13.53 19.13 -13.08
N GLN A 152 12.79 18.60 -14.06
CA GLN A 152 11.95 19.39 -14.97
C GLN A 152 10.48 19.31 -14.55
N GLY A 153 9.90 20.44 -14.16
CA GLY A 153 8.49 20.55 -13.79
C GLY A 153 7.56 20.03 -14.89
N TRP A 154 6.75 19.02 -14.55
CA TRP A 154 5.80 18.42 -15.48
C TRP A 154 4.70 19.43 -15.82
N GLY A 155 4.38 19.58 -17.10
CA GLY A 155 3.21 20.35 -17.51
C GLY A 155 1.92 19.70 -16.99
N LYS A 156 0.91 20.53 -16.66
CA LYS A 156 -0.41 20.06 -16.18
C LYS A 156 -1.02 18.98 -17.08
N LEU A 157 -0.80 19.07 -18.40
CA LEU A 157 -1.26 18.09 -19.39
C LEU A 157 -0.62 16.71 -19.19
N GLN A 158 0.69 16.66 -18.89
CA GLN A 158 1.42 15.40 -18.73
C GLN A 158 0.98 14.66 -17.46
N ILE A 159 0.74 15.40 -16.38
CA ILE A 159 0.16 14.86 -15.13
C ILE A 159 -1.26 14.32 -15.40
N PHE A 160 -2.08 15.06 -16.16
CA PHE A 160 -3.42 14.63 -16.51
C PHE A 160 -3.42 13.35 -17.36
N VAL A 161 -2.57 13.28 -18.39
CA VAL A 161 -2.41 12.07 -19.21
C VAL A 161 -1.96 10.88 -18.38
N LEU A 162 -1.03 11.09 -17.44
CA LEU A 162 -0.58 10.03 -16.53
C LEU A 162 -1.72 9.55 -15.63
N TRP A 163 -2.50 10.46 -15.06
CA TRP A 163 -3.66 10.11 -14.24
C TRP A 163 -4.71 9.32 -15.04
N LEU A 164 -4.95 9.70 -16.29
CA LEU A 164 -5.88 9.00 -17.18
C LEU A 164 -5.37 7.61 -17.55
N ALA A 165 -4.07 7.46 -17.82
CA ALA A 165 -3.44 6.16 -18.06
C ALA A 165 -3.52 5.24 -16.84
N CYS A 166 -3.23 5.75 -15.64
CA CYS A 166 -3.38 4.98 -14.40
C CYS A 166 -4.85 4.57 -14.17
N SER A 167 -5.80 5.46 -14.41
CA SER A 167 -7.22 5.16 -14.31
C SER A 167 -7.65 4.07 -15.29
N LEU A 168 -7.14 4.10 -16.52
CA LEU A 168 -7.40 3.10 -17.55
C LEU A 168 -6.80 1.73 -17.19
N LEU A 169 -5.64 1.70 -16.52
CA LEU A 169 -5.06 0.46 -15.98
C LEU A 169 -5.83 -0.09 -14.78
N VAL A 170 -6.44 0.77 -13.97
CA VAL A 170 -7.18 0.36 -12.76
C VAL A 170 -8.60 -0.11 -13.10
N ALA A 171 -9.27 0.54 -14.07
CA ALA A 171 -10.67 0.29 -14.41
C ALA A 171 -11.03 -1.18 -14.70
N PRO A 172 -10.22 -1.98 -15.44
CA PRO A 172 -10.55 -3.37 -15.69
C PRO A 172 -10.69 -4.19 -14.41
N GLY A 173 -9.96 -3.87 -13.34
CA GLY A 173 -10.08 -4.57 -12.05
C GLY A 173 -11.49 -4.52 -11.44
N PHE A 174 -12.24 -3.44 -11.69
CA PHE A 174 -13.63 -3.31 -11.25
C PHE A 174 -14.63 -3.97 -12.21
N ILE A 175 -14.23 -4.20 -13.46
CA ILE A 175 -15.05 -4.81 -14.50
C ILE A 175 -14.90 -6.33 -14.49
N LEU A 176 -13.71 -6.85 -14.15
CA LEU A 176 -13.38 -8.28 -14.09
C LEU A 176 -14.44 -9.11 -13.33
N PRO A 177 -14.87 -8.74 -12.11
CA PRO A 177 -15.97 -9.39 -11.37
C PRO A 177 -17.23 -9.72 -12.19
N ILE A 178 -17.59 -8.85 -13.13
CA ILE A 178 -18.81 -8.99 -13.93
C ILE A 178 -18.68 -10.16 -14.92
N PHE A 179 -17.46 -10.43 -15.39
CA PHE A 179 -17.17 -11.43 -16.43
C PHE A 179 -16.57 -12.73 -15.88
N THR A 180 -15.91 -12.68 -14.71
CA THR A 180 -15.24 -13.84 -14.12
C THR A 180 -16.04 -14.40 -12.95
N LYS A 181 -16.91 -15.37 -13.22
CA LYS A 181 -17.49 -16.22 -12.15
C LYS A 181 -16.72 -17.53 -12.09
N THR A 182 -16.26 -17.91 -10.91
CA THR A 182 -15.52 -19.15 -10.75
C THR A 182 -16.37 -20.22 -10.07
N THR A 183 -15.88 -21.45 -10.07
CA THR A 183 -16.54 -22.57 -9.38
C THR A 183 -16.30 -22.55 -7.86
N TRP A 184 -15.42 -21.67 -7.37
CA TRP A 184 -15.00 -21.61 -5.97
C TRP A 184 -15.90 -20.67 -5.17
N GLN A 185 -17.19 -21.03 -5.11
CA GLN A 185 -18.20 -20.26 -4.40
C GLN A 185 -18.52 -20.91 -3.06
N LEU A 186 -18.42 -20.13 -1.99
CA LEU A 186 -18.83 -20.54 -0.66
C LEU A 186 -20.13 -19.85 -0.27
N ASP A 187 -21.14 -20.64 0.07
CA ASP A 187 -22.35 -20.11 0.67
C ASP A 187 -22.09 -19.75 2.15
N LEU A 188 -22.04 -18.45 2.41
CA LEU A 188 -21.83 -17.87 3.72
C LEU A 188 -23.07 -17.10 4.20
N SER A 189 -24.26 -17.50 3.75
CA SER A 189 -25.54 -16.86 4.12
C SER A 189 -25.92 -17.06 5.59
N GLY A 190 -25.42 -18.13 6.23
CA GLY A 190 -25.72 -18.49 7.62
C GLY A 190 -24.63 -18.12 8.64
N ILE A 191 -24.55 -18.92 9.71
CA ILE A 191 -23.61 -18.74 10.82
C ILE A 191 -22.15 -18.72 10.37
N GLY A 192 -21.80 -19.51 9.34
CA GLY A 192 -20.43 -19.54 8.78
C GLY A 192 -19.92 -18.15 8.36
N GLY A 193 -20.79 -17.32 7.77
CA GLY A 193 -20.43 -15.94 7.41
C GLY A 193 -20.21 -15.05 8.63
N ILE A 194 -21.01 -15.20 9.69
CA ILE A 194 -20.84 -14.47 10.95
C ILE A 194 -19.50 -14.83 11.60
N VAL A 195 -19.18 -16.13 11.67
CA VAL A 195 -17.92 -16.64 12.21
C VAL A 195 -16.73 -16.09 11.41
N LEU A 196 -16.81 -16.11 10.08
CA LEU A 196 -15.75 -15.58 9.22
C LEU A 196 -15.55 -14.07 9.43
N ILE A 197 -16.62 -13.27 9.46
CA ILE A 197 -16.52 -11.82 9.73
C ILE A 197 -15.88 -11.57 11.11
N GLY A 198 -16.22 -12.36 12.12
CA GLY A 198 -15.62 -12.28 13.46
C GLY A 198 -14.12 -12.59 13.47
N ILE A 199 -13.71 -13.66 12.77
CA ILE A 199 -12.30 -14.02 12.60
C ILE A 199 -11.54 -12.89 11.89
N LEU A 200 -12.04 -12.42 10.75
CA LEU A 200 -11.41 -11.36 9.97
C LEU A 200 -11.28 -10.05 10.77
N SER A 201 -12.34 -9.69 11.50
CA SER A 201 -12.34 -8.49 12.36
C SER A 201 -11.32 -8.61 13.49
N THR A 202 -11.15 -9.81 14.07
CA THR A 202 -10.14 -10.08 15.10
C THR A 202 -8.73 -10.00 14.53
N VAL A 203 -8.49 -10.60 13.35
CA VAL A 203 -7.20 -10.54 12.66
C VAL A 203 -6.84 -9.10 12.30
N LEU A 204 -7.77 -8.33 11.72
CA LEU A 204 -7.58 -6.92 11.40
C LEU A 204 -7.30 -6.09 12.65
N GLY A 205 -8.04 -6.33 13.75
CA GLY A 205 -7.81 -5.66 15.03
C GLY A 205 -6.41 -5.97 15.61
N PHE A 206 -5.96 -7.22 15.51
CA PHE A 206 -4.62 -7.63 15.93
C PHE A 206 -3.52 -6.99 15.07
N VAL A 207 -3.68 -7.01 13.74
CA VAL A 207 -2.77 -6.35 12.80
C VAL A 207 -2.69 -4.86 13.09
N PHE A 208 -3.83 -4.21 13.29
CA PHE A 208 -3.92 -2.79 13.62
C PHE A 208 -3.25 -2.45 14.97
N TRP A 209 -3.40 -3.30 15.99
CA TRP A 209 -2.71 -3.09 17.27
C TRP A 209 -1.19 -3.15 17.09
N ARG A 210 -0.68 -4.09 16.28
CA ARG A 210 0.76 -4.20 16.03
C ARG A 210 1.38 -3.07 15.20
N GLN A 211 0.59 -2.17 14.62
CA GLN A 211 1.15 -1.02 13.90
C GLN A 211 1.67 0.03 14.89
N ASP A 212 2.93 0.44 14.70
CA ASP A 212 3.55 1.51 15.50
C ASP A 212 2.92 2.88 15.18
N ASP A 213 2.75 3.19 13.89
CA ASP A 213 2.00 4.35 13.43
C ASP A 213 0.59 3.96 12.93
N LYS A 214 -0.42 4.40 13.67
CA LYS A 214 -1.83 4.13 13.39
C LYS A 214 -2.50 5.23 12.59
N THR A 215 -1.82 6.36 12.36
CA THR A 215 -2.41 7.59 11.81
C THR A 215 -3.04 7.34 10.44
N MET A 216 -2.36 6.60 9.58
CA MET A 216 -2.86 6.26 8.24
C MET A 216 -4.05 5.29 8.26
N TRP A 217 -4.06 4.34 9.19
CA TRP A 217 -5.04 3.26 9.23
C TRP A 217 -6.29 3.58 10.04
N TRP A 218 -6.19 4.55 10.96
CA TRP A 218 -7.26 4.91 11.87
C TRP A 218 -8.60 5.25 11.19
N PRO A 219 -8.64 6.01 10.07
CA PRO A 219 -9.90 6.33 9.41
C PRO A 219 -10.66 5.10 8.90
N PHE A 220 -9.98 4.01 8.56
CA PHE A 220 -10.59 2.79 8.01
C PHE A 220 -11.29 1.94 9.07
N VAL A 221 -10.87 2.03 10.34
CA VAL A 221 -11.41 1.23 11.45
C VAL A 221 -12.93 1.38 11.62
N PRO A 222 -13.50 2.60 11.75
CA PRO A 222 -14.95 2.75 11.90
C PRO A 222 -15.71 2.30 10.64
N PHE A 223 -15.13 2.52 9.45
CA PHE A 223 -15.77 2.11 8.19
C PHE A 223 -15.87 0.59 8.06
N ILE A 224 -14.76 -0.13 8.28
CA ILE A 224 -14.74 -1.59 8.27
C ILE A 224 -15.59 -2.16 9.41
N GLY A 225 -15.56 -1.56 10.60
CA GLY A 225 -16.39 -1.95 11.74
C GLY A 225 -17.88 -1.87 11.44
N ILE A 226 -18.35 -0.79 10.81
CA ILE A 226 -19.74 -0.65 10.38
C ILE A 226 -20.11 -1.73 9.36
N MET A 227 -19.26 -2.00 8.38
CA MET A 227 -19.51 -3.06 7.39
C MET A 227 -19.59 -4.45 8.03
N ALA A 228 -18.71 -4.74 8.99
CA ALA A 228 -18.74 -5.99 9.76
C ALA A 228 -20.05 -6.13 10.55
N VAL A 229 -20.50 -5.07 11.23
CA VAL A 229 -21.76 -5.05 11.97
C VAL A 229 -22.95 -5.26 11.03
N ILE A 230 -22.98 -4.57 9.89
CA ILE A 230 -24.03 -4.78 8.87
C ILE A 230 -24.02 -6.23 8.39
N GLY A 231 -22.86 -6.79 8.04
CA GLY A 231 -22.75 -8.17 7.58
C GLY A 231 -23.22 -9.20 8.60
N ILE A 232 -23.01 -8.96 9.89
CA ILE A 232 -23.55 -9.82 10.96
C ILE A 232 -25.06 -9.61 11.09
N ALA A 233 -25.53 -8.37 11.15
CA ALA A 233 -26.94 -8.03 11.34
C ALA A 233 -27.84 -8.58 10.23
N THR A 234 -27.37 -8.55 8.98
CA THR A 234 -28.12 -9.07 7.81
C THR A 234 -28.22 -10.59 7.81
N ARG A 235 -27.39 -11.31 8.58
CA ARG A 235 -27.41 -12.78 8.71
C ARG A 235 -28.22 -13.29 9.89
N ILE A 236 -28.66 -12.42 10.79
CA ILE A 236 -29.49 -12.81 11.94
C ILE A 236 -30.94 -13.01 11.45
N PRO A 237 -31.53 -14.22 11.58
CA PRO A 237 -32.86 -14.51 11.04
C PRO A 237 -33.97 -13.59 11.58
N ALA A 238 -33.83 -13.10 12.82
CA ALA A 238 -34.79 -12.18 13.43
C ALA A 238 -34.82 -10.80 12.76
N TRP A 239 -33.71 -10.33 12.19
CA TRP A 239 -33.58 -8.98 11.62
C TRP A 239 -33.55 -9.00 10.09
N GLN A 240 -33.12 -10.11 9.50
CA GLN A 240 -32.91 -10.24 8.06
C GLN A 240 -34.14 -9.85 7.21
N PRO A 241 -35.39 -10.28 7.50
CA PRO A 241 -36.55 -9.89 6.70
C PRO A 241 -36.79 -8.37 6.73
N PHE A 242 -36.63 -7.75 7.89
CA PHE A 242 -36.77 -6.30 8.02
C PHE A 242 -35.65 -5.58 7.26
N LEU A 243 -34.38 -5.94 7.50
CA LEU A 243 -33.23 -5.25 6.92
C LEU A 243 -33.13 -5.39 5.40
N LEU A 244 -33.41 -6.60 4.86
CA LEU A 244 -33.20 -6.90 3.44
C LEU A 244 -34.45 -6.83 2.58
N LYS A 245 -35.66 -7.04 3.13
CA LYS A 245 -36.90 -7.04 2.33
C LYS A 245 -37.75 -5.77 2.50
N SER A 246 -37.66 -5.09 3.65
CA SER A 246 -38.44 -3.86 3.87
C SER A 246 -37.74 -2.62 3.26
N MET A 247 -38.53 -1.69 2.72
CA MET A 247 -38.02 -0.41 2.21
C MET A 247 -37.34 0.44 3.32
N PRO A 248 -37.93 0.59 4.53
CA PRO A 248 -37.28 1.33 5.61
C PRO A 248 -35.96 0.70 6.06
N GLY A 249 -35.89 -0.64 6.13
CA GLY A 249 -34.66 -1.35 6.51
C GLY A 249 -33.52 -1.13 5.52
N ARG A 250 -33.79 -1.17 4.22
CA ARG A 250 -32.79 -0.88 3.17
C ARG A 250 -32.31 0.57 3.22
N ILE A 251 -33.22 1.52 3.41
CA ILE A 251 -32.87 2.94 3.59
C ILE A 251 -31.99 3.12 4.83
N GLY A 252 -32.34 2.45 5.94
CA GLY A 252 -31.55 2.45 7.16
C GLY A 252 -30.13 1.92 6.95
N LEU A 253 -29.97 0.78 6.27
CA LEU A 253 -28.65 0.23 5.93
C LEU A 253 -27.83 1.20 5.07
N ALA A 254 -28.43 1.78 4.04
CA ALA A 254 -27.77 2.76 3.18
C ALA A 254 -27.36 4.02 3.97
N ALA A 255 -28.22 4.52 4.86
CA ALA A 255 -27.90 5.66 5.72
C ALA A 255 -26.71 5.36 6.66
N VAL A 256 -26.67 4.17 7.26
CA VAL A 256 -25.54 3.74 8.11
C VAL A 256 -24.25 3.63 7.31
N MET A 257 -24.29 3.14 6.07
CA MET A 257 -23.12 3.13 5.18
C MET A 257 -22.63 4.54 4.84
N VAL A 258 -23.55 5.45 4.51
CA VAL A 258 -23.23 6.86 4.22
C VAL A 258 -22.62 7.54 5.45
N LEU A 259 -23.16 7.29 6.64
CA LEU A 259 -22.57 7.76 7.89
C LEU A 259 -21.15 7.22 8.08
N GLY A 260 -20.90 5.94 7.77
CA GLY A 260 -19.57 5.34 7.79
C GLY A 260 -18.59 6.04 6.85
N LEU A 261 -19.02 6.40 5.63
CA LEU A 261 -18.21 7.16 4.66
C LEU A 261 -17.94 8.59 5.13
N ILE A 262 -18.92 9.26 5.75
CA ILE A 262 -18.75 10.60 6.32
C ILE A 262 -17.71 10.56 7.46
N ILE A 263 -17.82 9.58 8.36
CA ILE A 263 -16.86 9.36 9.43
C ILE A 263 -15.48 9.11 8.82
N PHE A 264 -15.35 8.19 7.86
CA PHE A 264 -14.10 7.93 7.16
C PHE A 264 -13.47 9.20 6.58
N GLY A 265 -14.26 10.03 5.89
CA GLY A 265 -13.79 11.29 5.31
C GLY A 265 -13.33 12.30 6.35
N LEU A 266 -14.08 12.48 7.43
CA LEU A 266 -13.76 13.41 8.52
C LEU A 266 -12.47 13.00 9.23
N TRP A 267 -12.31 11.72 9.54
CA TRP A 267 -11.10 11.21 10.19
C TRP A 267 -9.88 11.25 9.26
N SER A 268 -10.07 10.97 7.96
CA SER A 268 -9.00 11.13 6.96
C SER A 268 -8.52 12.58 6.87
N TRP A 269 -9.46 13.53 6.90
CA TRP A 269 -9.13 14.95 6.90
C TRP A 269 -8.40 15.40 8.18
N LEU A 270 -8.81 14.90 9.34
CA LEU A 270 -8.12 15.15 10.61
C LEU A 270 -6.69 14.57 10.61
N ALA A 271 -6.51 13.36 10.06
CA ALA A 271 -5.21 12.73 9.95
C ALA A 271 -4.25 13.56 9.09
N VAL A 272 -4.69 14.01 7.90
CA VAL A 272 -3.90 14.87 7.01
C VAL A 272 -3.59 16.23 7.64
N ARG A 273 -4.50 16.78 8.45
CA ARG A 273 -4.22 18.03 9.17
C ARG A 273 -3.11 17.85 10.19
N LYS A 274 -3.13 16.77 10.95
CA LYS A 274 -2.14 16.50 11.99
C LYS A 274 -0.72 16.45 11.40
N THR A 275 -0.54 15.74 10.29
CA THR A 275 0.77 15.61 9.62
C THR A 275 1.31 16.92 9.06
N LYS A 276 0.45 17.89 8.70
CA LYS A 276 0.89 19.22 8.21
C LYS A 276 1.32 20.19 9.32
N THR A 277 1.03 19.87 10.57
CA THR A 277 1.38 20.71 11.73
C THR A 277 2.72 20.31 12.36
N ASP A 278 3.24 19.13 12.00
CA ASP A 278 4.50 18.58 12.53
C ASP A 278 5.70 18.84 11.59
N ASP A 279 5.46 19.39 10.38
CA ASP A 279 6.45 19.91 9.41
C ASP A 279 6.60 21.45 9.55
#